data_AF-A0A365K3E1-F1
#
_entry.id   AF-A0A365K3E1-F1
#
_cell.length_a   1.000
_cell.length_b   1.000
_cell.length_c   1.000
_cell.angle_alpha   90.00
_cell.angle_beta   90.00
_cell.angle_gamma   90.00
#
_symmetry.space_group_name_H-M   'P 1'
#
loop_
_entity.id
_entity.type
_entity.pdbx_description
1 polymer ?
#
loop_
_entity_poly.entity_id
_entity_poly.type
_entity_poly.pdbx_seq_one_letter_code
_entity_poly.pdbx_strand_id
1 'polypeptide(L)'
;MLKNLLNKWLSSSTETVTHDPNATPISKVYLYEPNQAALKQVMESPDISGEAPGYVYFVQEHLNGSFKIGKTKHVERYMNLFVVKLPFENKLIHLIKSGNHHQTKAAFHQHFKDKRLEGEWFALNQDDVAWLKAGGYPDTIQQTISGGQTIEGSPSSKAEKDDKPLTPKQAAFAKTLLNKLEGRYELAVDFSQLTHKDLNRLSGYFRFKNQGALNNLVSAGVLKEK
;
A
#
# COMPACT_ATOMS: atom_id res chain seq x y z
N MET A 1 -1.65 22.83 68.74
CA MET A 1 -1.76 22.04 67.50
C MET A 1 -1.23 22.89 66.35
N LEU A 2 -0.24 22.38 65.64
CA LEU A 2 0.68 23.14 64.78
C LEU A 2 0.04 23.70 63.51
N LYS A 3 0.56 24.85 63.10
CA LYS A 3 0.36 25.58 61.84
C LYS A 3 1.14 24.94 60.67
N ASN A 4 0.79 25.35 59.46
CA ASN A 4 1.53 25.33 58.18
C ASN A 4 1.35 24.12 57.26
N LEU A 5 0.58 24.33 56.18
CA LEU A 5 0.89 23.77 54.86
C LEU A 5 1.12 24.93 53.89
N LEU A 6 2.39 25.13 53.54
CA LEU A 6 2.88 26.02 52.48
C LEU A 6 3.83 25.21 51.60
N ASN A 7 3.62 25.31 50.29
CA ASN A 7 4.54 25.13 49.16
C ASN A 7 5.79 24.22 49.30
N LYS A 8 5.83 23.19 48.46
CA LYS A 8 7.07 22.66 47.85
C LYS A 8 6.74 22.31 46.38
N TRP A 9 6.94 23.24 45.45
CA TRP A 9 8.19 23.59 44.77
C TRP A 9 8.51 22.63 43.61
N LEU A 10 8.68 23.24 42.44
CA LEU A 10 9.20 22.66 41.22
C LEU A 10 10.39 21.75 41.50
N SER A 11 10.40 20.59 40.87
CA SER A 11 11.64 19.93 40.50
C SER A 11 11.45 19.44 39.07
N SER A 12 11.79 20.33 38.14
CA SER A 12 12.26 19.94 36.83
C SER A 12 13.48 19.05 37.05
N SER A 13 13.34 17.74 36.83
CA SER A 13 14.50 16.88 36.61
C SER A 13 15.15 17.34 35.30
N THR A 14 16.17 18.18 35.44
CA THR A 14 17.13 18.45 34.38
C THR A 14 17.95 17.18 34.19
N GLU A 15 17.44 16.25 33.37
CA GLU A 15 18.29 15.19 32.83
C GLU A 15 19.26 15.86 31.86
N THR A 16 20.52 15.89 32.26
CA THR A 16 21.64 16.26 31.41
C THR A 16 21.70 15.29 30.24
N VAL A 17 21.21 15.72 29.08
CA VAL A 17 21.37 15.00 27.81
C VAL A 17 22.85 15.03 27.46
N THR A 18 23.54 13.93 27.68
CA THR A 18 24.84 13.69 27.05
C THR A 18 24.61 13.55 25.56
N HIS A 19 25.00 14.57 24.79
CA HIS A 19 25.01 14.53 23.34
C HIS A 19 26.00 13.45 22.88
N ASP A 20 25.48 12.28 22.49
CA ASP A 20 26.18 11.39 21.57
C ASP A 20 26.07 11.99 20.16
N PRO A 21 27.17 12.44 19.53
CA PRO A 21 27.15 13.02 18.20
C PRO A 21 26.81 12.00 17.08
N ASN A 22 26.67 10.71 17.41
CA ASN A 22 26.30 9.65 16.48
C ASN A 22 24.91 9.05 16.70
N ALA A 23 24.09 9.59 17.61
CA ALA A 23 22.71 9.14 17.74
C ALA A 23 21.87 9.69 16.58
N THR A 24 21.63 8.86 15.56
CA THR A 24 20.63 9.12 14.52
C THR A 24 19.30 9.49 15.20
N PRO A 25 18.66 10.63 14.84
CA PRO A 25 17.43 11.02 15.51
C PRO A 25 16.37 9.93 15.27
N ILE A 26 15.93 9.29 16.36
CA ILE A 26 14.82 8.34 16.35
C ILE A 26 13.59 9.12 15.88
N SER A 27 13.20 8.96 14.61
CA SER A 27 12.02 9.64 14.10
C SER A 27 10.80 9.17 14.90
N LYS A 28 10.07 10.11 15.48
CA LYS A 28 8.88 9.82 16.29
C LYS A 28 7.81 9.15 15.40
N VAL A 29 7.51 7.88 15.68
CA VAL A 29 6.44 7.13 15.00
C VAL A 29 5.10 7.50 15.64
N TYR A 30 4.14 7.93 14.83
CA TYR A 30 2.79 8.26 15.28
C TYR A 30 1.83 7.12 15.00
N LEU A 31 1.25 6.52 16.05
CA LEU A 31 0.27 5.44 15.94
C LEU A 31 -1.13 5.99 16.19
N TYR A 32 -2.11 5.52 15.40
CA TYR A 32 -3.49 5.97 15.49
C TYR A 32 -4.40 4.85 16.00
N GLU A 33 -5.38 5.25 16.81
CA GLU A 33 -6.48 4.36 17.18
C GLU A 33 -7.63 4.44 16.15
N PRO A 34 -8.24 3.29 15.81
CA PRO A 34 -9.47 3.25 15.03
C PRO A 34 -10.59 4.03 15.72
N ASN A 35 -11.26 4.91 14.97
CA ASN A 35 -12.53 5.46 15.41
C ASN A 35 -13.64 4.46 15.08
N GLN A 36 -13.95 3.59 16.04
CA GLN A 36 -14.92 2.50 15.86
C GLN A 36 -16.31 3.02 15.45
N ALA A 37 -16.74 4.16 15.99
CA ALA A 37 -18.03 4.76 15.65
C ALA A 37 -18.06 5.22 14.18
N ALA A 38 -17.01 5.90 13.71
CA ALA A 38 -16.91 6.35 12.32
C ALA A 38 -16.81 5.16 11.34
N LEU A 39 -16.03 4.13 11.69
CA LEU A 39 -15.95 2.92 10.88
C LEU A 39 -17.30 2.21 10.77
N LYS A 40 -18.00 2.06 11.89
CA LYS A 40 -19.35 1.48 11.93
C LYS A 40 -20.33 2.30 11.09
N GLN A 41 -20.29 3.62 11.18
CA GLN A 41 -21.13 4.51 10.37
C GLN A 41 -20.90 4.30 8.86
N VAL A 42 -19.65 4.14 8.42
CA VAL A 42 -19.33 3.85 7.00
C VAL A 42 -19.79 2.46 6.60
N MET A 43 -19.65 1.45 7.46
CA MET A 43 -20.11 0.08 7.18
C MET A 43 -21.64 0.02 7.05
N GLU A 44 -22.37 0.72 7.94
CA GLU A 44 -23.83 0.71 8.03
C GLU A 44 -24.51 1.71 7.09
N SER A 45 -23.76 2.59 6.41
CA SER A 45 -24.34 3.49 5.41
C SER A 45 -24.92 2.73 4.20
N PRO A 46 -25.80 3.34 3.40
CA PRO A 46 -26.29 2.72 2.17
C PRO A 46 -25.15 2.34 1.21
N ASP A 47 -25.35 1.27 0.44
CA ASP A 47 -24.41 0.90 -0.62
C ASP A 47 -24.38 1.96 -1.72
N ILE A 48 -23.18 2.21 -2.25
CA ILE A 48 -22.98 3.14 -3.37
C ILE A 48 -22.97 2.31 -4.66
N SER A 49 -23.94 2.56 -5.53
CA SER A 49 -23.98 1.95 -6.86
C SER A 49 -22.83 2.43 -7.74
N GLY A 50 -22.33 1.55 -8.60
CA GLY A 50 -21.24 1.86 -9.54
C GLY A 50 -20.72 0.60 -10.22
N GLU A 51 -19.68 0.77 -11.06
CA GLU A 51 -19.08 -0.33 -11.85
C GLU A 51 -18.47 -1.43 -10.96
N ALA A 52 -17.89 -1.05 -9.82
CA ALA A 52 -17.26 -2.00 -8.91
C ALA A 52 -17.44 -1.55 -7.44
N PRO A 53 -18.65 -1.72 -6.87
CA PRO A 53 -18.94 -1.34 -5.50
C PRO A 53 -18.05 -2.07 -4.51
N GLY A 54 -17.68 -1.38 -3.44
CA GLY A 54 -16.86 -1.94 -2.38
C GLY A 54 -16.29 -0.85 -1.48
N TYR A 55 -15.12 -1.13 -0.93
CA TYR A 55 -14.49 -0.30 0.08
C TYR A 55 -13.01 -0.08 -0.23
N VAL A 56 -12.52 1.10 0.10
CA VAL A 56 -11.09 1.43 0.19
C VAL A 56 -10.74 1.62 1.66
N TYR A 57 -9.69 0.95 2.12
CA TYR A 57 -9.27 0.96 3.51
C TYR A 57 -7.86 1.51 3.67
N PHE A 58 -7.62 2.09 4.85
CA PHE A 58 -6.32 2.57 5.30
C PHE A 58 -5.97 1.85 6.60
N VAL A 59 -4.94 1.01 6.54
CA VAL A 59 -4.46 0.24 7.68
C VAL A 59 -3.09 0.73 8.06
N GLN A 60 -2.86 0.95 9.34
CA GLN A 60 -1.54 1.28 9.85
C GLN A 60 -0.88 0.04 10.47
N GLU A 61 0.38 -0.21 10.14
CA GLU A 61 1.21 -1.18 10.87
C GLU A 61 1.92 -0.52 12.06
N HIS A 62 2.04 -1.24 13.17
CA HIS A 62 2.64 -0.70 14.40
C HIS A 62 4.18 -0.54 14.36
N LEU A 63 4.91 -1.28 13.52
CA LEU A 63 6.38 -1.31 13.58
C LEU A 63 7.04 0.01 13.16
N ASN A 64 6.57 0.61 12.09
CA ASN A 64 7.13 1.84 11.53
C ASN A 64 6.05 2.92 11.29
N GLY A 65 4.79 2.64 11.64
CA GLY A 65 3.66 3.55 11.44
C GLY A 65 3.23 3.73 9.99
N SER A 66 3.72 2.90 9.06
CA SER A 66 3.37 2.99 7.65
C SER A 66 1.92 2.54 7.38
N PHE A 67 1.36 3.07 6.30
CA PHE A 67 -0.03 2.83 5.94
C PHE A 67 -0.15 1.99 4.68
N LYS A 68 -0.94 0.93 4.75
CA LYS A 68 -1.42 0.20 3.59
C LYS A 68 -2.72 0.83 3.09
N ILE A 69 -2.75 1.17 1.81
CA ILE A 69 -3.98 1.60 1.12
C ILE A 69 -4.46 0.46 0.22
N GLY A 70 -5.54 -0.20 0.63
CA GLY A 70 -6.09 -1.36 -0.05
C GLY A 70 -7.58 -1.26 -0.32
N LYS A 71 -8.17 -2.33 -0.83
CA LYS A 71 -9.59 -2.39 -1.16
C LYS A 71 -10.19 -3.78 -0.92
N THR A 72 -11.50 -3.83 -0.69
CA THR A 72 -12.26 -5.07 -0.51
C THR A 72 -13.71 -4.89 -0.96
N LYS A 73 -14.37 -5.97 -1.37
CA LYS A 73 -15.83 -5.97 -1.60
C LYS A 73 -16.62 -6.10 -0.30
N HIS A 74 -16.03 -6.75 0.69
CA HIS A 74 -16.70 -7.06 1.96
C HIS A 74 -15.84 -6.61 3.12
N VAL A 75 -16.48 -5.94 4.07
CA VAL A 75 -15.89 -5.52 5.33
C VAL A 75 -16.57 -6.32 6.41
N GLU A 76 -15.89 -7.35 6.90
CA GLU A 76 -16.35 -8.04 8.10
C GLU A 76 -16.06 -7.17 9.33
N ARG A 77 -16.88 -7.33 10.37
CA ARG A 77 -16.88 -6.51 11.60
C ARG A 77 -15.52 -6.34 12.29
N TYR A 78 -14.52 -7.19 11.97
CA TYR A 78 -13.20 -7.21 12.61
C TYR A 78 -12.04 -7.40 11.62
N MET A 79 -12.18 -6.94 10.37
CA MET A 79 -11.12 -6.84 9.35
C MET A 79 -9.76 -7.49 9.69
N ASN A 80 -9.70 -8.84 9.67
CA ASN A 80 -8.46 -9.58 9.46
C ASN A 80 -8.10 -9.42 7.98
N LEU A 81 -7.67 -8.21 7.60
CA LEU A 81 -7.38 -7.83 6.21
C LEU A 81 -6.25 -8.65 5.60
N PHE A 82 -5.46 -9.30 6.46
CA PHE A 82 -4.40 -10.20 6.08
C PHE A 82 -4.89 -11.63 6.26
N VAL A 83 -4.89 -12.39 5.15
CA VAL A 83 -5.17 -13.84 5.12
C VAL A 83 -4.21 -14.62 6.03
N VAL A 84 -3.05 -14.03 6.35
CA VAL A 84 -2.05 -14.57 7.27
C VAL A 84 -1.96 -13.70 8.52
N LYS A 85 -1.79 -14.34 9.68
CA LYS A 85 -1.52 -13.62 10.93
C LYS A 85 -0.16 -12.94 10.81
N LEU A 86 -0.14 -11.62 10.79
CA LEU A 86 1.11 -10.86 10.79
C LEU A 86 1.74 -10.91 12.18
N PRO A 87 3.09 -10.89 12.28
CA PRO A 87 3.79 -10.88 13.56
C PRO A 87 3.71 -9.54 14.30
N PHE A 88 2.91 -8.60 13.78
CA PHE A 88 2.72 -7.26 14.31
C PHE A 88 1.27 -6.83 14.20
N GLU A 89 0.86 -5.96 15.11
CA GLU A 89 -0.48 -5.39 15.12
C GLU A 89 -0.69 -4.45 13.93
N ASN A 90 -1.90 -4.50 13.38
CA ASN A 90 -2.34 -3.62 12.31
C ASN A 90 -3.72 -3.09 12.67
N LYS A 91 -3.93 -1.79 12.51
CA LYS A 91 -5.18 -1.12 12.90
C LYS A 91 -5.83 -0.49 11.67
N LEU A 92 -7.13 -0.74 11.48
CA LEU A 92 -7.93 -0.07 10.45
C LEU A 92 -8.20 1.37 10.89
N ILE A 93 -7.54 2.34 10.27
CA ILE A 93 -7.59 3.75 10.69
C ILE A 93 -8.72 4.50 9.96
N HIS A 94 -8.98 4.15 8.70
CA HIS A 94 -10.01 4.81 7.90
C HIS A 94 -10.61 3.87 6.86
N LEU A 95 -11.87 4.09 6.54
CA LEU A 95 -12.64 3.29 5.60
C LEU A 95 -13.51 4.21 4.74
N ILE A 96 -13.54 3.93 3.44
CA ILE A 96 -14.34 4.66 2.47
C ILE A 96 -15.18 3.65 1.69
N LYS A 97 -16.51 3.79 1.73
CA LYS A 97 -17.42 3.07 0.85
C LYS A 97 -17.40 3.74 -0.52
N SER A 98 -17.40 2.97 -1.61
CA SER A 98 -17.10 3.46 -2.95
C SER A 98 -17.89 2.70 -4.02
N GLY A 99 -18.40 3.42 -5.02
CA GLY A 99 -19.04 2.84 -6.22
C GLY A 99 -18.03 2.24 -7.22
N ASN A 100 -16.78 2.70 -7.22
CA ASN A 100 -15.68 2.04 -7.94
C ASN A 100 -14.40 1.91 -7.08
N HIS A 101 -14.33 0.89 -6.22
CA HIS A 101 -13.20 0.69 -5.30
C HIS A 101 -11.84 0.50 -6.00
N HIS A 102 -11.82 0.12 -7.28
CA HIS A 102 -10.59 0.00 -8.06
C HIS A 102 -10.03 1.38 -8.38
N GLN A 103 -10.87 2.25 -8.92
CA GLN A 103 -10.50 3.62 -9.27
C GLN A 103 -10.22 4.46 -8.03
N THR A 104 -11.05 4.34 -6.99
CA THR A 104 -10.84 5.07 -5.73
C THR A 104 -9.50 4.75 -5.09
N LYS A 105 -9.12 3.47 -5.02
CA LYS A 105 -7.79 3.06 -4.52
C LYS A 105 -6.69 3.65 -5.40
N ALA A 106 -6.83 3.58 -6.72
CA ALA A 106 -5.83 4.11 -7.65
C ALA A 106 -5.67 5.63 -7.51
N ALA A 107 -6.77 6.36 -7.30
CA ALA A 107 -6.77 7.80 -7.07
C ALA A 107 -6.04 8.16 -5.77
N PHE A 108 -6.27 7.43 -4.67
CA PHE A 108 -5.50 7.62 -3.44
C PHE A 108 -4.02 7.24 -3.58
N HIS A 109 -3.70 6.17 -4.31
CA HIS A 109 -2.30 5.81 -4.61
C HIS A 109 -1.59 6.90 -5.40
N GLN A 110 -2.31 7.54 -6.34
CA GLN A 110 -1.79 8.65 -7.14
C GLN A 110 -1.63 9.92 -6.29
N HIS A 111 -2.60 10.22 -5.43
CA HIS A 111 -2.55 11.37 -4.52
C HIS A 111 -1.35 11.29 -3.56
N PHE A 112 -1.08 10.10 -3.00
CA PHE A 112 0.04 9.87 -2.09
C PHE A 112 1.31 9.32 -2.78
N LYS A 113 1.44 9.46 -4.10
CA LYS A 113 2.54 8.84 -4.86
C LYS A 113 3.93 9.22 -4.34
N ASP A 114 4.10 10.46 -3.88
CA ASP A 114 5.38 10.99 -3.41
C ASP A 114 5.74 10.48 -2.01
N LYS A 115 4.77 9.85 -1.33
CA LYS A 115 4.91 9.22 0.00
C LYS A 115 4.88 7.69 -0.11
N ARG A 116 4.93 7.14 -1.32
CA ARG A 116 4.81 5.71 -1.57
C ARG A 116 6.10 4.98 -1.20
N LEU A 117 5.94 3.92 -0.41
CA LEU A 117 6.97 2.94 -0.09
C LEU A 117 6.86 1.74 -1.06
N GLU A 118 7.28 0.56 -0.65
CA GLU A 118 7.17 -0.64 -1.48
C GLU A 118 5.71 -1.12 -1.61
N GLY A 119 5.29 -1.41 -2.85
CA GLY A 119 3.97 -1.98 -3.14
C GLY A 119 2.80 -1.03 -2.85
N GLU A 120 2.00 -1.35 -1.83
CA GLU A 120 0.78 -0.61 -1.44
C GLU A 120 0.94 0.15 -0.12
N TRP A 121 2.18 0.31 0.34
CA TRP A 121 2.53 0.95 1.60
C TRP A 121 2.97 2.40 1.39
N PHE A 122 2.67 3.28 2.35
CA PHE A 122 2.86 4.73 2.27
C PHE A 122 3.31 5.29 3.62
N ALA A 123 4.19 6.28 3.60
CA ALA A 123 4.63 7.03 4.78
C ALA A 123 3.74 8.27 4.99
N LEU A 124 2.51 8.06 5.47
CA LEU A 124 1.57 9.14 5.76
C LEU A 124 1.91 9.83 7.10
N ASN A 125 1.87 11.16 7.11
CA ASN A 125 2.11 11.98 8.30
C ASN A 125 0.81 12.39 9.00
N GLN A 126 0.91 13.23 10.03
CA GLN A 126 -0.26 13.70 10.79
C GLN A 126 -1.25 14.52 9.95
N ASP A 127 -0.74 15.39 9.08
CA ASP A 127 -1.57 16.21 8.21
C ASP A 127 -2.31 15.36 7.18
N ASP A 128 -1.66 14.33 6.63
CA ASP A 128 -2.30 13.37 5.71
C ASP A 128 -3.47 12.65 6.37
N VAL A 129 -3.28 12.19 7.61
CA VAL A 129 -4.31 11.45 8.34
C VAL A 129 -5.44 12.38 8.76
N ALA A 130 -5.14 13.62 9.13
CA ALA A 130 -6.15 14.64 9.41
C ALA A 130 -6.98 14.98 8.16
N TRP A 131 -6.31 15.22 7.03
CA TRP A 131 -6.94 15.45 5.74
C TRP A 131 -7.81 14.26 5.30
N LEU A 132 -7.30 13.04 5.48
CA LEU A 132 -8.02 11.81 5.16
C LEU A 132 -9.32 11.68 5.97
N LYS A 133 -9.26 11.98 7.28
CA LYS A 133 -10.42 11.90 8.18
C LYS A 133 -11.43 13.03 7.94
N ALA A 134 -10.98 14.18 7.43
CA ALA A 134 -11.86 15.30 7.11
C ALA A 134 -12.79 15.03 5.91
N GLY A 135 -12.42 14.11 5.00
CA GLY A 135 -13.28 13.65 3.91
C GLY A 135 -13.49 14.65 2.76
N GLY A 136 -12.87 15.84 2.82
CA GLY A 136 -12.91 16.87 1.79
C GLY A 136 -11.91 16.60 0.66
N TYR A 137 -12.06 15.46 -0.03
CA TYR A 137 -11.15 15.09 -1.11
C TYR A 137 -11.40 15.94 -2.38
N PRO A 138 -10.36 16.19 -3.21
CA PRO A 138 -10.52 16.78 -4.52
C PRO A 138 -11.53 16.03 -5.38
N ASP A 139 -12.15 16.74 -6.33
CA ASP A 139 -13.19 16.20 -7.22
C ASP A 139 -12.75 14.92 -7.94
N THR A 140 -11.48 14.82 -8.29
CA THR A 140 -10.89 13.62 -8.90
C THR A 140 -11.08 12.37 -8.03
N ILE A 141 -10.88 12.47 -6.72
CA ILE A 141 -11.13 11.34 -5.81
C ILE A 141 -12.63 11.17 -5.57
N GLN A 142 -13.38 12.26 -5.37
CA GLN A 142 -14.82 12.18 -5.06
C GLN A 142 -15.62 11.51 -6.18
N GLN A 143 -15.31 11.79 -7.44
CA GLN A 143 -15.96 11.15 -8.58
C GLN A 143 -15.84 9.62 -8.53
N THR A 144 -14.65 9.11 -8.19
CA THR A 144 -14.42 7.67 -8.07
C THR A 144 -15.17 7.03 -6.88
N ILE A 145 -15.35 7.79 -5.79
CA ILE A 145 -16.10 7.36 -4.60
C ILE A 145 -17.59 7.25 -4.92
N SER A 146 -18.17 8.29 -5.53
CA SER A 146 -19.60 8.34 -5.85
C SER A 146 -20.02 7.39 -6.98
N GLY A 147 -19.08 6.70 -7.63
CA GLY A 147 -19.35 5.87 -8.81
C GLY A 147 -19.53 6.69 -10.09
N GLY A 148 -19.18 7.99 -10.06
CA GLY A 148 -19.09 8.86 -11.23
C GLY A 148 -17.93 8.45 -12.14
N GLN A 149 -18.02 8.85 -13.41
CA GLN A 149 -17.20 8.41 -14.55
C GLN A 149 -15.70 8.22 -14.26
N THR A 150 -15.13 7.28 -15.03
CA THR A 150 -13.71 6.96 -15.11
C THR A 150 -12.85 8.21 -15.22
N ILE A 151 -11.87 8.36 -14.31
CA ILE A 151 -10.73 9.23 -14.60
C ILE A 151 -9.99 8.64 -15.80
N GLU A 152 -10.18 9.24 -16.96
CA GLU A 152 -9.27 9.10 -18.08
C GLU A 152 -7.88 9.51 -17.60
N GLY A 153 -7.01 8.52 -17.39
CA GLY A 153 -5.67 8.73 -16.84
C GLY A 153 -5.23 7.68 -15.81
N SER A 154 -6.15 6.84 -15.30
CA SER A 154 -5.77 5.69 -14.48
C SER A 154 -6.01 4.40 -15.27
N PRO A 155 -4.96 3.63 -15.66
CA PRO A 155 -5.13 2.46 -16.52
C PRO A 155 -5.84 1.34 -15.74
N SER A 156 -7.16 1.32 -15.86
CA SER A 156 -8.00 0.15 -15.66
C SER A 156 -8.06 -0.63 -16.97
N SER A 157 -6.92 -1.13 -17.39
CA SER A 157 -6.84 -2.42 -18.05
C SER A 157 -5.54 -3.05 -17.55
N LYS A 158 -5.67 -4.14 -16.79
CA LYS A 158 -4.50 -4.96 -16.43
C LYS A 158 -3.74 -5.42 -17.68
N ALA A 159 -4.42 -5.49 -18.82
CA ALA A 159 -3.84 -5.77 -20.13
C ALA A 159 -2.90 -4.67 -20.63
N GLU A 160 -3.26 -3.37 -20.60
CA GLU A 160 -2.41 -2.31 -21.17
C GLU A 160 -1.18 -1.95 -20.33
N LYS A 161 -1.17 -2.23 -19.02
CA LYS A 161 0.02 -2.00 -18.17
C LYS A 161 1.05 -3.12 -18.27
N ASP A 162 0.60 -4.34 -18.55
CA ASP A 162 1.43 -5.54 -18.56
C ASP A 162 2.25 -5.63 -19.86
N ASP A 163 1.72 -5.19 -21.00
CA ASP A 163 2.43 -5.24 -22.28
C ASP A 163 3.41 -4.05 -22.49
N LYS A 164 3.61 -3.18 -21.48
CA LYS A 164 4.56 -2.06 -21.54
C LYS A 164 6.01 -2.54 -21.44
N PRO A 165 6.96 -1.84 -22.11
CA PRO A 165 8.38 -2.13 -21.99
C PRO A 165 8.89 -1.87 -20.57
N LEU A 166 9.93 -2.60 -20.17
CA LEU A 166 10.55 -2.45 -18.86
C LEU A 166 11.26 -1.10 -18.72
N THR A 167 11.18 -0.49 -17.52
CA THR A 167 12.12 0.58 -17.13
C THR A 167 13.54 0.03 -16.96
N PRO A 168 14.59 0.87 -16.99
CA PRO A 168 15.97 0.40 -16.82
C PRO A 168 16.20 -0.41 -15.54
N LYS A 169 15.57 -0.01 -14.42
CA LYS A 169 15.65 -0.72 -13.14
C LYS A 169 15.00 -2.10 -13.22
N GLN A 170 13.84 -2.20 -13.88
CA GLN A 170 13.13 -3.45 -14.07
C GLN A 170 13.87 -4.38 -15.03
N ALA A 171 14.47 -3.84 -16.09
CA ALA A 171 15.31 -4.60 -17.02
C ALA A 171 16.53 -5.19 -16.28
N ALA A 172 17.25 -4.37 -15.50
CA ALA A 172 18.36 -4.86 -14.68
C ALA A 172 17.92 -6.01 -13.76
N PHE A 173 16.77 -5.89 -13.10
CA PHE A 173 16.21 -6.95 -12.26
C PHE A 173 15.83 -8.20 -13.07
N ALA A 174 15.15 -8.06 -14.22
CA ALA A 174 14.79 -9.15 -15.12
C ALA A 174 16.03 -9.96 -15.53
N LYS A 175 17.13 -9.28 -15.84
CA LYS A 175 18.41 -9.91 -16.17
C LYS A 175 18.92 -10.81 -15.05
N THR A 176 18.80 -10.39 -13.78
CA THR A 176 19.20 -11.23 -12.64
C THR A 176 18.37 -12.51 -12.51
N LEU A 177 17.09 -12.47 -12.90
CA LEU A 177 16.20 -13.62 -12.86
C LEU A 177 16.48 -14.58 -14.02
N LEU A 178 16.71 -14.05 -15.22
CA LEU A 178 17.06 -14.86 -16.40
C LEU A 178 18.38 -15.60 -16.23
N ASN A 179 19.41 -14.95 -15.66
CA ASN A 179 20.68 -15.62 -15.35
C ASN A 179 20.48 -16.84 -14.44
N LYS A 180 19.54 -16.78 -13.49
CA LYS A 180 19.23 -17.93 -12.61
C LYS A 180 18.53 -19.08 -13.34
N LEU A 181 18.01 -18.85 -14.55
CA LEU A 181 17.35 -19.86 -15.38
C LEU A 181 18.26 -20.40 -16.49
N GLU A 182 19.43 -19.80 -16.72
CA GLU A 182 20.27 -20.05 -17.91
C GLU A 182 20.70 -21.51 -18.09
N GLY A 183 20.72 -22.30 -17.00
CA GLY A 183 21.04 -23.73 -17.04
C GLY A 183 19.94 -24.62 -17.65
N ARG A 184 18.69 -24.13 -17.75
CA ARG A 184 17.55 -24.91 -18.27
C ARG A 184 16.74 -24.18 -19.34
N TYR A 185 16.77 -22.85 -19.33
CA TYR A 185 16.03 -22.03 -20.27
C TYR A 185 16.94 -21.00 -20.92
N GLU A 186 16.61 -20.62 -22.14
CA GLU A 186 17.18 -19.48 -22.87
C GLU A 186 16.08 -18.49 -23.27
N LEU A 187 16.47 -17.23 -23.45
CA LEU A 187 15.56 -16.20 -23.92
C LEU A 187 15.39 -16.36 -25.44
N ALA A 188 14.15 -16.51 -25.91
CA ALA A 188 13.82 -16.72 -27.31
C ALA A 188 13.42 -15.42 -28.05
N VAL A 189 13.34 -14.30 -27.33
CA VAL A 189 13.06 -12.97 -27.86
C VAL A 189 14.22 -12.02 -27.55
N ASP A 190 14.28 -10.88 -28.24
CA ASP A 190 15.21 -9.81 -27.88
C ASP A 190 14.88 -9.29 -26.47
N PHE A 191 15.91 -9.06 -25.66
CA PHE A 191 15.74 -8.62 -24.27
C PHE A 191 15.00 -7.29 -24.13
N SER A 192 15.12 -6.39 -25.12
CA SER A 192 14.39 -5.11 -25.16
C SER A 192 12.88 -5.28 -25.35
N GLN A 193 12.44 -6.43 -25.86
CA GLN A 193 11.02 -6.76 -26.07
C GLN A 193 10.35 -7.30 -24.80
N LEU A 194 11.10 -7.49 -23.71
CA LEU A 194 10.50 -7.93 -22.46
C LEU A 194 9.53 -6.88 -21.93
N THR A 195 8.37 -7.39 -21.50
CA THR A 195 7.30 -6.56 -20.96
C THR A 195 7.20 -6.71 -19.45
N HIS A 196 6.46 -5.81 -18.80
CA HIS A 196 6.12 -5.96 -17.38
C HIS A 196 5.45 -7.31 -17.08
N LYS A 197 4.64 -7.83 -18.00
CA LYS A 197 4.00 -9.14 -17.91
C LYS A 197 5.02 -10.26 -17.74
N ASP A 198 6.08 -10.22 -18.53
CA ASP A 198 7.11 -11.25 -18.54
C ASP A 198 7.95 -11.18 -17.27
N LEU A 199 8.29 -9.96 -16.83
CA LEU A 199 8.95 -9.75 -15.54
C LEU A 199 8.08 -10.22 -14.37
N ASN A 200 6.77 -9.98 -14.41
CA ASN A 200 5.83 -10.44 -13.39
C ASN A 200 5.78 -11.97 -13.33
N ARG A 201 5.80 -12.65 -14.49
CA ARG A 201 5.87 -14.12 -14.56
C ARG A 201 7.19 -14.66 -14.03
N LEU A 202 8.32 -14.08 -14.45
CA LEU A 202 9.65 -14.43 -13.92
C LEU A 202 9.70 -14.27 -12.40
N SER A 203 9.25 -13.12 -11.90
CA SER A 203 9.19 -12.84 -10.46
C SER A 203 8.27 -13.81 -9.72
N GLY A 204 7.11 -14.13 -10.30
CA GLY A 204 6.15 -15.07 -9.75
C GLY A 204 6.73 -16.48 -9.59
N TYR A 205 7.50 -16.95 -10.58
CA TYR A 205 8.22 -18.21 -10.47
C TYR A 205 9.23 -18.19 -9.31
N PHE A 206 10.11 -17.19 -9.25
CA PHE A 206 11.16 -17.18 -8.22
C PHE A 206 10.62 -16.96 -6.80
N ARG A 207 9.57 -16.14 -6.65
CA ARG A 207 8.99 -15.80 -5.34
C ARG A 207 8.06 -16.89 -4.81
N PHE A 208 7.29 -17.54 -5.67
CA PHE A 208 6.22 -18.46 -5.26
C PHE A 208 6.40 -19.89 -5.79
N LYS A 209 7.50 -20.17 -6.49
CA LYS A 209 7.73 -21.45 -7.19
C LYS A 209 6.61 -21.81 -8.16
N ASN A 210 5.96 -20.80 -8.74
CA ASN A 210 4.84 -20.95 -9.66
C ASN A 210 5.33 -21.46 -11.03
N GLN A 211 5.26 -22.78 -11.26
CA GLN A 211 5.65 -23.40 -12.52
C GLN A 211 4.78 -22.95 -13.70
N GLY A 212 3.50 -22.67 -13.46
CA GLY A 212 2.60 -22.13 -14.49
C GLY A 212 3.08 -20.80 -15.05
N ALA A 213 3.79 -19.99 -14.27
CA ALA A 213 4.38 -18.75 -14.77
C ALA A 213 5.53 -18.98 -15.78
N LEU A 214 6.37 -20.00 -15.56
CA LEU A 214 7.39 -20.43 -16.52
C LEU A 214 6.75 -21.03 -17.78
N ASN A 215 5.77 -21.93 -17.61
CA ASN A 215 5.08 -22.54 -18.74
C ASN A 215 4.44 -21.48 -19.63
N ASN A 216 3.84 -20.43 -19.05
CA ASN A 216 3.29 -19.32 -19.80
C ASN A 216 4.35 -18.52 -20.58
N LEU A 217 5.56 -18.38 -20.05
CA LEU A 217 6.66 -17.72 -20.77
C LEU A 217 7.14 -18.58 -21.94
N VAL A 218 7.14 -19.91 -21.78
CA VAL A 218 7.47 -20.85 -22.86
C VAL A 218 6.39 -20.89 -23.93
N SER A 219 5.12 -21.03 -23.55
CA SER A 219 3.99 -21.02 -24.47
C SER A 219 3.83 -19.69 -25.22
N ALA A 220 4.24 -18.58 -24.61
CA ALA A 220 4.27 -17.27 -25.26
C ALA A 220 5.52 -17.05 -26.14
N GLY A 221 6.44 -18.02 -26.21
CA GLY A 221 7.66 -17.91 -27.00
C GLY A 221 8.71 -16.96 -26.42
N VAL A 222 8.55 -16.50 -25.18
CA VAL A 222 9.51 -15.61 -24.50
C VAL A 222 10.72 -16.40 -24.02
N LEU A 223 10.48 -17.59 -23.45
CA LEU A 223 11.52 -18.53 -23.06
C LEU A 223 11.47 -19.79 -23.92
N LYS A 224 12.61 -20.43 -24.07
CA LYS A 224 12.73 -21.76 -24.67
C LYS A 224 13.50 -22.67 -23.72
N GLU A 225 13.03 -23.90 -23.56
CA GLU A 225 13.74 -24.92 -22.80
C GLU A 225 14.91 -25.46 -23.63
N LYS A 226 16.05 -25.68 -22.99
CA LYS A 226 17.25 -26.22 -23.61
C LYS A 226 17.18 -27.73 -23.79
#